data_AF-A0A7C4NAK6-F1
#
_entry.id   AF-A0A7C4NAK6-F1
#
_cell.length_a   1.000
_cell.length_b   1.000
_cell.length_c   1.000
_cell.angle_alpha   90.00
_cell.angle_beta   90.00
_cell.angle_gamma   90.00
#
_symmetry.space_group_name_H-M   'P 1'
#
loop_
_entity.id
_entity.type
_entity.pdbx_description
1 polymer ?
#
loop_
_entity_poly.entity_id
_entity_poly.type
_entity_poly.pdbx_seq_one_letter_code
_entity_poly.pdbx_strand_id
1 'polypeptide(L)'
;TDPQGQEFSRRLPAPDFAQIMAASNFKQRTRMSLLYYHAERRHYAVIGTANKNEHALGFFVKYGDGGVDVQPIAHLFKTQVFQLAKYLDVPPEIQQRTPTTDTYPGGSTQEEFFFRLPFDVLDAIWLGLERNRSVEEIARALDLTTDQVARVIADIRRKQRTTDYLRALPLALE
;
A
#
# COMPACT_ATOMS: atom_id res chain seq x y z
N THR A 1 16.75 15.00 -9.80
CA THR A 1 17.72 14.89 -10.89
C THR A 1 17.57 16.10 -11.79
N ASP A 2 18.66 16.74 -12.21
CA ASP A 2 18.57 17.81 -13.21
C ASP A 2 18.30 17.23 -14.62
N PRO A 3 18.03 18.06 -15.65
CA PRO A 3 17.87 17.58 -17.02
C PRO A 3 19.09 16.85 -17.60
N GLN A 4 20.25 16.94 -16.95
CA GLN A 4 21.50 16.28 -17.33
C GLN A 4 21.71 14.93 -16.61
N GLY A 5 20.77 14.51 -15.75
CA GLY A 5 20.85 13.25 -15.03
C GLY A 5 21.66 13.32 -13.72
N GLN A 6 22.11 14.49 -13.25
CA GLN A 6 22.75 14.60 -11.94
C GLN A 6 21.74 14.54 -10.82
N GLU A 7 21.98 13.65 -9.86
CA GLU A 7 21.20 13.52 -8.64
C GLU A 7 21.70 14.49 -7.56
N PHE A 8 20.75 15.19 -6.94
CA PHE A 8 21.02 16.07 -5.81
C PHE A 8 20.16 15.61 -4.65
N SER A 9 20.76 15.54 -3.46
CA SER A 9 20.04 15.27 -2.22
C SER A 9 20.00 16.53 -1.37
N ARG A 10 18.80 16.91 -0.94
CA ARG A 10 18.58 18.01 -0.02
C ARG A 10 17.61 17.58 1.06
N ARG A 11 17.83 18.06 2.28
CA ARG A 11 16.84 17.91 3.35
C ARG A 11 15.53 18.58 2.94
N LEU A 12 14.44 17.83 2.99
CA LEU A 12 13.09 18.34 2.69
C LEU A 12 12.52 19.05 3.94
N PRO A 13 12.25 20.37 3.87
CA PRO A 13 11.58 21.09 4.96
C PRO A 13 10.17 20.56 5.21
N ALA A 14 9.69 20.69 6.46
CA ALA A 14 8.35 20.21 6.83
C ALA A 14 7.20 20.84 6.01
N PRO A 15 7.20 22.16 5.71
CA PRO A 15 6.16 22.76 4.86
C PRO A 15 6.15 22.17 3.45
N ASP A 16 7.33 21.98 2.86
CA ASP A 16 7.47 21.42 1.51
C ASP A 16 6.99 19.96 1.47
N PHE A 17 7.33 19.17 2.50
CA PHE A 17 6.80 17.82 2.65
C PHE A 17 5.27 17.80 2.75
N ALA A 18 4.69 18.68 3.57
CA ALA A 18 3.24 18.79 3.71
C ALA A 18 2.57 19.19 2.38
N GLN A 19 3.17 20.11 1.62
CA GLN A 19 2.68 20.53 0.30
C GLN A 19 2.73 19.38 -0.71
N ILE A 20 3.82 18.60 -0.72
CA ILE A 20 3.97 17.39 -1.53
C ILE A 20 2.84 16.41 -1.18
N MET A 21 2.69 16.06 0.10
CA MET A 21 1.64 15.16 0.55
C MET A 21 0.22 15.64 0.20
N ALA A 22 -0.05 16.94 0.34
CA ALA A 22 -1.33 17.53 -0.04
C ALA A 22 -1.61 17.36 -1.55
N ALA A 23 -0.63 17.66 -2.40
CA ALA A 23 -0.75 17.51 -3.85
C ALA A 23 -0.94 16.03 -4.27
N SER A 24 -0.18 15.11 -3.65
CA SER A 24 -0.35 13.65 -3.78
C SER A 24 -1.79 13.23 -3.52
N ASN A 25 -2.30 13.59 -2.35
CA ASN A 25 -3.61 13.17 -1.90
C ASN A 25 -4.72 13.80 -2.74
N PHE A 26 -4.54 15.05 -3.17
CA PHE A 26 -5.46 15.73 -4.08
C PHE A 26 -5.57 14.99 -5.41
N LYS A 27 -4.45 14.59 -6.03
CA LYS A 27 -4.45 13.81 -7.29
C LYS A 27 -5.30 12.53 -7.17
N GLN A 28 -5.15 11.79 -6.08
CA GLN A 28 -5.93 10.56 -5.85
C GLN A 28 -7.42 10.85 -5.63
N ARG A 29 -7.76 11.90 -4.88
CA ARG A 29 -9.15 12.32 -4.65
C ARG A 29 -9.84 12.79 -5.93
N THR A 30 -9.13 13.46 -6.84
CA THR A 30 -9.69 13.83 -8.14
C THR A 30 -10.04 12.61 -8.99
N ARG A 31 -9.25 11.53 -8.93
CA ARG A 31 -9.58 10.27 -9.61
C ARG A 31 -10.84 9.65 -9.03
N MET A 32 -10.98 9.66 -7.69
CA MET A 32 -12.17 9.18 -7.01
C MET A 32 -13.41 9.97 -7.44
N SER A 33 -13.35 11.31 -7.46
CA SER A 33 -14.46 12.14 -7.96
C SER A 33 -14.87 11.76 -9.39
N LEU A 34 -13.91 11.49 -10.27
CA LEU A 34 -14.19 11.08 -11.65
C LEU A 34 -14.81 9.69 -11.74
N LEU A 35 -14.36 8.74 -10.90
CA LEU A 35 -14.93 7.39 -10.83
C LEU A 35 -16.40 7.45 -10.41
N TYR A 36 -16.72 8.17 -9.34
CA TYR A 36 -18.10 8.29 -8.86
C TYR A 36 -19.00 9.04 -9.85
N TYR A 37 -18.52 10.13 -10.49
CA TYR A 37 -19.27 10.78 -11.57
C TYR A 37 -19.71 9.78 -12.65
N HIS A 38 -18.79 8.90 -13.06
CA HIS A 38 -19.09 7.90 -14.08
C HIS A 38 -19.93 6.73 -13.59
N ALA A 39 -19.79 6.35 -12.32
CA ALA A 39 -20.58 5.31 -11.67
C ALA A 39 -22.04 5.75 -11.53
N GLU A 40 -22.28 6.95 -11.00
CA GLU A 40 -23.62 7.54 -10.86
C GLU A 40 -24.33 7.68 -12.21
N ARG A 41 -23.63 8.22 -13.22
CA ARG A 41 -24.17 8.37 -14.59
C ARG A 41 -24.58 7.03 -15.22
N ARG A 42 -24.04 5.91 -14.74
CA ARG A 42 -24.28 4.56 -15.28
C ARG A 42 -25.03 3.65 -14.31
N HIS A 43 -25.41 4.14 -13.13
CA HIS A 43 -25.96 3.32 -12.04
C HIS A 43 -25.05 2.15 -11.63
N TYR A 44 -23.74 2.38 -11.55
CA TYR A 44 -22.74 1.38 -11.17
C TYR A 44 -22.19 1.65 -9.76
N ALA A 45 -21.53 0.63 -9.20
CA ALA A 45 -20.69 0.74 -8.01
C ALA A 45 -19.22 0.93 -8.41
N VAL A 46 -18.45 1.58 -7.53
CA VAL A 46 -16.99 1.77 -7.66
C VAL A 46 -16.26 0.62 -6.96
N ILE A 47 -15.42 -0.09 -7.72
CA ILE A 47 -14.60 -1.21 -7.23
C ILE A 47 -13.20 -0.71 -6.87
N GLY A 48 -12.77 -0.96 -5.63
CA GLY A 48 -11.43 -0.65 -5.16
C GLY A 48 -10.40 -1.73 -5.44
N THR A 49 -9.15 -1.31 -5.47
CA THR A 49 -8.01 -2.15 -5.87
C THR A 49 -6.92 -2.24 -4.81
N ALA A 50 -7.12 -1.64 -3.64
CA ALA A 50 -6.17 -1.76 -2.53
C ALA A 50 -6.12 -3.21 -2.05
N ASN A 51 -4.93 -3.79 -2.06
CA ASN A 51 -4.69 -5.12 -1.49
C ASN A 51 -4.47 -5.02 0.03
N LYS A 52 -4.32 -6.17 0.71
CA LYS A 52 -4.18 -6.22 2.18
C LYS A 52 -3.02 -5.40 2.71
N ASN A 53 -1.86 -5.44 2.04
CA ASN A 53 -0.69 -4.67 2.46
C ASN A 53 -1.00 -3.18 2.46
N GLU A 54 -1.63 -2.71 1.39
CA GLU A 54 -1.97 -1.31 1.21
C GLU A 54 -3.05 -0.88 2.21
N HIS A 55 -4.16 -1.62 2.25
CA HIS A 55 -5.31 -1.27 3.07
C HIS A 55 -5.04 -1.37 4.57
N ALA A 56 -4.48 -2.49 5.04
CA ALA A 56 -4.29 -2.71 6.48
C ALA A 56 -3.09 -1.94 7.05
N LEU A 57 -2.06 -1.62 6.25
CA LEU A 57 -0.94 -0.78 6.70
C LEU A 57 -1.15 0.72 6.43
N GLY A 58 -2.24 1.10 5.77
CA GLY A 58 -2.61 2.50 5.53
C GLY A 58 -1.83 3.17 4.40
N PHE A 59 -1.39 2.39 3.40
CA PHE A 59 -0.81 2.90 2.16
C PHE A 59 -1.89 3.17 1.11
N PHE A 60 -2.81 4.08 1.43
CA PHE A 60 -3.85 4.57 0.52
C PHE A 60 -4.31 5.96 0.97
N VAL A 61 -4.99 6.69 0.11
CA VAL A 61 -5.57 7.99 0.44
C VAL A 61 -7.02 7.83 0.88
N LYS A 62 -7.35 8.26 2.11
CA LYS A 62 -8.74 8.32 2.59
C LYS A 62 -9.56 9.21 1.66
N TYR A 63 -10.67 8.65 1.15
CA TYR A 63 -11.53 9.25 0.11
C TYR A 63 -10.81 9.54 -1.22
N GLY A 64 -9.62 8.97 -1.45
CA GLY A 64 -9.00 8.86 -2.76
C GLY A 64 -9.22 7.47 -3.31
N ASP A 65 -8.14 6.75 -3.59
CA ASP A 65 -8.15 5.33 -3.97
C ASP A 65 -8.78 4.41 -2.92
N GLY A 66 -8.88 4.84 -1.65
CA GLY A 66 -9.62 4.13 -0.60
C GLY A 66 -11.12 4.43 -0.53
N GLY A 67 -11.64 5.44 -1.24
CA GLY A 67 -13.06 5.78 -1.25
C GLY A 67 -13.80 5.01 -2.33
N VAL A 68 -14.37 3.85 -1.98
CA VAL A 68 -14.96 2.88 -2.91
C VAL A 68 -16.12 2.13 -2.25
N ASP A 69 -16.93 1.45 -3.05
CA ASP A 69 -18.11 0.71 -2.56
C ASP A 69 -17.77 -0.76 -2.24
N VAL A 70 -16.89 -1.39 -3.02
CA VAL A 70 -16.51 -2.81 -2.85
C VAL A 70 -14.99 -2.98 -2.96
N GLN A 71 -14.42 -3.83 -2.10
CA GLN A 71 -12.97 -4.09 -2.04
C GLN A 71 -12.67 -5.59 -2.20
N PRO A 72 -12.71 -6.13 -3.44
CA PRO A 72 -12.64 -7.58 -3.69
C PRO A 72 -11.30 -8.21 -3.28
N ILE A 73 -10.22 -7.46 -3.25
CA ILE A 73 -8.86 -7.98 -2.99
C ILE A 73 -8.21 -7.43 -1.72
N ALA A 74 -8.94 -6.69 -0.88
CA ALA A 74 -8.39 -6.11 0.35
C ALA A 74 -7.95 -7.16 1.39
N HIS A 75 -8.37 -8.41 1.23
CA HIS A 75 -7.97 -9.53 2.07
C HIS A 75 -6.76 -10.32 1.52
N LEU A 76 -6.31 -10.01 0.30
CA LEU A 76 -5.20 -10.69 -0.36
C LEU A 76 -3.88 -9.95 -0.13
N PHE A 77 -2.85 -10.71 0.23
CA PHE A 77 -1.47 -10.24 0.27
C PHE A 77 -0.97 -9.87 -1.15
N LYS A 78 0.10 -9.07 -1.26
CA LYS A 78 0.58 -8.59 -2.56
C LYS A 78 1.07 -9.76 -3.41
N THR A 79 1.78 -10.69 -2.79
CA THR A 79 2.19 -11.97 -3.41
C THR A 79 0.99 -12.78 -3.91
N GLN A 80 -0.12 -12.82 -3.16
CA GLN A 80 -1.35 -13.49 -3.59
C GLN A 80 -2.03 -12.77 -4.76
N VAL A 81 -1.97 -11.43 -4.80
CA VAL A 81 -2.43 -10.67 -5.97
C VAL A 81 -1.62 -11.02 -7.21
N PHE A 82 -0.30 -11.19 -7.11
CA PHE A 82 0.52 -11.65 -8.24
C PHE A 82 0.16 -13.08 -8.68
N GLN A 83 -0.07 -13.99 -7.74
CA GLN A 83 -0.54 -15.34 -8.03
C GLN A 83 -1.89 -15.33 -8.76
N LEU A 84 -2.83 -14.51 -8.28
CA LEU A 84 -4.15 -14.35 -8.89
C LEU A 84 -4.06 -13.74 -10.28
N ALA A 85 -3.20 -12.72 -10.48
CA ALA A 85 -2.98 -12.10 -11.79
C ALA A 85 -2.45 -13.12 -12.81
N LYS A 86 -1.53 -13.99 -12.40
CA LYS A 86 -1.04 -15.09 -13.23
C LYS A 86 -2.16 -16.09 -13.56
N TYR A 87 -2.97 -16.47 -12.58
CA TYR A 87 -4.08 -17.41 -12.77
C TYR A 87 -5.17 -16.86 -13.72
N LEU A 88 -5.39 -15.54 -13.70
CA LEU A 88 -6.35 -14.85 -14.57
C LEU A 88 -5.77 -14.42 -15.92
N ASP A 89 -4.57 -14.88 -16.28
CA ASP A 89 -3.88 -14.54 -17.54
C ASP A 89 -3.74 -13.02 -17.79
N VAL A 90 -3.51 -12.24 -16.72
CA VAL A 90 -3.18 -10.81 -16.85
C VAL A 90 -1.91 -10.67 -17.72
N PRO A 91 -1.80 -9.69 -18.63
CA PRO A 91 -0.63 -9.55 -19.49
C PRO A 91 0.71 -9.59 -18.73
N PRO A 92 1.73 -10.33 -19.21
CA PRO A 92 3.02 -10.45 -18.52
C PRO A 92 3.70 -9.10 -18.24
N GLU A 93 3.55 -8.14 -19.13
CA GLU A 93 4.06 -6.77 -18.97
C GLU A 93 3.46 -6.03 -17.75
N ILE A 94 2.23 -6.37 -17.36
CA ILE A 94 1.58 -5.83 -16.16
C ILE A 94 2.06 -6.60 -14.92
N GLN A 95 2.13 -7.94 -15.02
CA GLN A 95 2.58 -8.79 -13.91
C GLN A 95 4.01 -8.48 -13.47
N GLN A 96 4.90 -8.22 -14.43
CA GLN A 96 6.34 -8.02 -14.20
C GLN A 96 6.68 -6.55 -13.90
N ARG A 97 5.72 -5.63 -14.02
CA ARG A 97 5.97 -4.22 -13.76
C ARG A 97 6.27 -4.02 -12.28
N THR A 98 7.39 -3.36 -12.00
CA THR A 98 7.77 -2.98 -10.63
C THR A 98 6.65 -2.18 -9.96
N PRO A 99 6.16 -2.58 -8.78
CA PRO A 99 5.13 -1.85 -8.07
C PRO A 99 5.61 -0.45 -7.65
N THR A 100 5.00 0.58 -8.21
CA THR A 100 5.22 1.98 -7.82
C THR A 100 3.88 2.63 -7.50
N THR A 101 3.91 3.75 -6.78
CA THR A 101 2.69 4.54 -6.51
C THR A 101 2.27 5.40 -7.72
N ASP A 102 3.15 5.57 -8.72
CA ASP A 102 2.95 6.45 -9.89
C ASP A 102 2.40 7.86 -9.54
N THR A 103 2.78 8.32 -8.35
CA THR A 103 2.32 9.61 -7.81
C THR A 103 3.29 10.71 -8.21
N TYR A 104 4.60 10.42 -8.25
CA TYR A 104 5.67 11.32 -8.68
C TYR A 104 6.63 10.65 -9.68
N PRO A 105 7.29 11.44 -10.54
CA PRO A 105 8.47 10.98 -11.25
C PRO A 105 9.56 10.59 -10.24
N GLY A 106 10.24 9.46 -10.40
CA GLY A 106 11.38 9.11 -9.54
C GLY A 106 11.59 7.64 -9.17
N GLY A 107 10.79 6.71 -9.68
CA GLY A 107 11.14 5.28 -9.71
C GLY A 107 11.16 4.51 -8.37
N SER A 108 11.08 5.17 -7.22
CA SER A 108 11.09 4.46 -5.92
C SER A 108 9.95 3.46 -5.82
N THR A 109 10.29 2.22 -5.48
CA THR A 109 9.31 1.14 -5.36
C THR A 109 8.52 1.29 -4.07
N GLN A 110 7.35 0.65 -4.00
CA GLN A 110 6.60 0.59 -2.75
C GLN A 110 7.40 -0.15 -1.64
N GLU A 111 8.17 -1.16 -2.03
CA GLU A 111 9.06 -1.94 -1.15
C GLU A 111 10.17 -1.07 -0.55
N GLU A 112 10.70 -0.09 -1.28
CA GLU A 112 11.71 0.84 -0.76
C GLU A 112 11.08 1.96 0.07
N PHE A 113 10.03 2.59 -0.47
CA PHE A 113 9.50 3.84 0.06
C PHE A 113 8.69 3.64 1.36
N PHE A 114 7.78 2.66 1.37
CA PHE A 114 6.80 2.52 2.45
C PHE A 114 6.92 1.19 3.21
N PHE A 115 6.96 0.06 2.50
CA PHE A 115 6.96 -1.25 3.14
C PHE A 115 8.33 -1.60 3.73
N ARG A 116 9.42 -1.10 3.12
CA ARG A 116 10.82 -1.24 3.53
C ARG A 116 11.32 -2.69 3.58
N LEU A 117 10.64 -3.58 2.86
CA LEU A 117 10.87 -5.01 2.78
C LEU A 117 10.36 -5.53 1.44
N PRO A 118 10.99 -6.59 0.89
CA PRO A 118 10.39 -7.41 -0.16
C PRO A 118 9.02 -7.96 0.25
N PHE A 119 8.06 -7.99 -0.68
CA PHE A 119 6.70 -8.43 -0.42
C PHE A 119 6.62 -9.89 0.01
N ASP A 120 7.45 -10.77 -0.54
CA ASP A 120 7.51 -12.19 -0.16
C ASP A 120 7.90 -12.38 1.31
N VAL A 121 8.89 -11.63 1.79
CA VAL A 121 9.30 -11.65 3.19
C VAL A 121 8.22 -11.05 4.09
N LEU A 122 7.69 -9.87 3.73
CA LEU A 122 6.66 -9.19 4.52
C LEU A 122 5.38 -10.05 4.62
N ASP A 123 4.89 -10.55 3.50
CA ASP A 123 3.67 -11.35 3.43
C ASP A 123 3.84 -12.68 4.17
N ALA A 124 5.00 -13.33 4.08
CA ALA A 124 5.26 -14.58 4.80
C ALA A 124 5.32 -14.38 6.33
N ILE A 125 6.00 -13.33 6.82
CA ILE A 125 6.03 -13.00 8.24
C ILE A 125 4.62 -12.65 8.74
N TRP A 126 3.88 -11.84 8.00
CA TRP A 126 2.53 -11.45 8.38
C TRP A 126 1.57 -12.64 8.36
N LEU A 127 1.64 -13.51 7.36
CA LEU A 127 0.87 -14.76 7.34
C LEU A 127 1.20 -15.65 8.54
N GLY A 128 2.47 -15.78 8.91
CA GLY A 128 2.90 -16.49 10.12
C GLY A 128 2.26 -15.92 11.38
N LEU A 129 2.27 -14.60 11.52
CA LEU A 129 1.63 -13.88 12.62
C LEU A 129 0.12 -14.16 12.69
N GLU A 130 -0.60 -14.10 11.56
CA GLU A 130 -2.05 -14.37 11.52
C GLU A 130 -2.41 -15.84 11.79
N ARG A 131 -1.47 -16.75 11.56
CA ARG A 131 -1.61 -18.18 11.88
C ARG A 131 -1.08 -18.53 13.27
N ASN A 132 -0.81 -17.52 14.11
CA ASN A 132 -0.30 -17.67 15.46
C ASN A 132 0.98 -18.52 15.54
N ARG A 133 1.84 -18.43 14.52
CA ARG A 133 3.16 -19.06 14.53
C ARG A 133 4.09 -18.30 15.47
N SER A 134 5.00 -19.01 16.11
CA SER A 134 5.98 -18.38 16.99
C SER A 134 7.00 -17.58 16.18
N VAL A 135 7.64 -16.59 16.80
CA VAL A 135 8.70 -15.79 16.15
C VAL A 135 9.85 -16.70 15.71
N GLU A 136 10.17 -17.72 16.49
CA GLU A 136 11.21 -18.72 16.23
C GLU A 136 10.87 -19.60 15.03
N GLU A 137 9.61 -20.02 14.90
CA GLU A 137 9.13 -20.80 13.75
C GLU A 137 9.24 -19.99 12.45
N ILE A 138 8.78 -18.74 12.47
CA ILE A 138 8.84 -17.83 11.31
C ILE A 138 10.29 -17.53 10.94
N ALA A 139 11.13 -17.21 11.93
CA ALA A 139 12.55 -16.94 11.75
C ALA A 139 13.27 -18.12 11.09
N ARG A 140 13.04 -19.34 11.60
CA ARG A 140 13.61 -20.57 11.02
C ARG A 140 13.13 -20.81 9.59
N ALA A 141 11.84 -20.61 9.32
CA ALA A 141 11.26 -20.86 7.99
C ALA A 141 11.76 -19.91 6.91
N LEU A 142 12.17 -18.69 7.28
CA LEU A 142 12.62 -17.65 6.37
C LEU A 142 14.15 -17.42 6.39
N ASP A 143 14.89 -18.24 7.15
CA ASP A 143 16.33 -18.06 7.38
C ASP A 143 16.67 -16.63 7.90
N LEU A 144 15.88 -16.16 8.86
CA LEU A 144 16.03 -14.87 9.52
C LEU A 144 16.33 -15.05 11.01
N THR A 145 16.80 -13.99 11.66
CA THR A 145 16.89 -13.95 13.12
C THR A 145 15.53 -13.65 13.75
N THR A 146 15.32 -14.12 14.97
CA THR A 146 14.13 -13.79 15.78
C THR A 146 13.96 -12.28 15.94
N ASP A 147 15.06 -11.55 16.11
CA ASP A 147 15.07 -10.08 16.20
C ASP A 147 14.61 -9.41 14.90
N GLN A 148 15.00 -9.93 13.73
CA GLN A 148 14.53 -9.42 12.44
C GLN A 148 13.01 -9.58 12.34
N VAL A 149 12.50 -10.79 12.59
CA VAL A 149 11.06 -11.09 12.56
C VAL A 149 10.29 -10.22 13.57
N ALA A 150 10.78 -10.10 14.81
CA ALA A 150 10.17 -9.28 15.84
C ALA A 150 10.07 -7.80 15.43
N ARG A 151 11.11 -7.25 14.78
CA ARG A 151 11.08 -5.88 14.24
C ARG A 151 10.03 -5.71 13.15
N VAL A 152 9.89 -6.67 12.24
CA VAL A 152 8.86 -6.61 11.19
C VAL A 152 7.46 -6.66 11.79
N ILE A 153 7.21 -7.57 12.74
CA ILE A 153 5.92 -7.65 13.44
C ILE A 153 5.60 -6.34 14.18
N ALA A 154 6.60 -5.75 14.85
CA ALA A 154 6.43 -4.46 15.52
C ALA A 154 6.10 -3.33 14.52
N ASP A 155 6.72 -3.33 13.34
CA ASP A 155 6.43 -2.35 12.28
C ASP A 155 5.01 -2.51 11.71
N ILE A 156 4.57 -3.74 11.41
CA ILE A 156 3.20 -4.05 10.97
C ILE A 156 2.19 -3.49 11.97
N ARG A 157 2.34 -3.85 13.26
CA ARG A 157 1.44 -3.40 14.33
C ARG A 157 1.45 -1.89 14.50
N ARG A 158 2.63 -1.26 14.40
CA ARG A 158 2.76 0.19 14.47
C ARG A 158 2.00 0.85 13.33
N LYS A 159 2.23 0.44 12.08
CA LYS A 159 1.57 0.97 10.88
C LYS A 159 0.06 0.81 10.96
N GLN A 160 -0.43 -0.38 11.34
CA GLN A 160 -1.86 -0.62 11.58
C GLN A 160 -2.44 0.39 12.56
N ARG A 161 -1.84 0.53 13.75
CA ARG A 161 -2.30 1.45 14.79
C ARG A 161 -2.26 2.91 14.37
N THR A 162 -1.15 3.37 13.77
CA THR A 162 -1.00 4.80 13.41
C THR A 162 -1.84 5.21 12.20
N THR A 163 -2.35 4.26 11.43
CA THR A 163 -3.17 4.52 10.25
C THR A 163 -4.63 4.11 10.42
N ASP A 164 -5.03 3.70 11.62
CA ASP A 164 -6.37 3.18 11.89
C ASP A 164 -7.49 4.16 11.52
N TYR A 165 -7.26 5.45 11.79
CA TYR A 165 -8.17 6.53 11.42
C TYR A 165 -8.46 6.63 9.91
N LEU A 166 -7.59 6.09 9.04
CA LEU A 166 -7.84 6.05 7.59
C LEU A 166 -8.99 5.11 7.23
N ARG A 167 -9.20 4.05 8.03
CA ARG A 167 -10.24 3.03 7.87
C ARG A 167 -11.48 3.31 8.73
N ALA A 168 -11.38 4.20 9.70
CA ALA A 168 -12.50 4.58 10.55
C ALA A 168 -13.55 5.40 9.79
N LEU A 169 -14.82 5.14 10.08
CA LEU A 169 -15.92 6.03 9.73
C LEU A 169 -15.74 7.41 10.38
N PRO A 170 -16.33 8.48 9.82
CA PRO A 170 -16.39 9.77 10.49
C PRO A 170 -16.96 9.62 11.91
N LEU A 171 -16.33 10.28 12.88
CA LEU A 171 -16.88 10.36 14.24
C LEU A 171 -18.14 11.20 14.20
N ALA A 172 -19.28 10.61 14.54
CA ALA A 172 -20.49 11.35 14.85
C ALA A 172 -20.41 11.79 16.31
N LEU A 173 -20.63 13.08 16.56
CA LEU A 173 -20.82 13.61 17.91
C LEU A 173 -22.32 13.82 18.09
N GLU A 174 -22.91 13.11 19.05
CA GLU A 174 -24.30 13.28 19.50
C GLU A 174 -24.37 14.24 20.68
#